data_AF-A0A7J4JRW6-F1
#
_entry.id   AF-A0A7J4JRW6-F1
#
_cell.length_a   1.000
_cell.length_b   1.000
_cell.length_c   1.000
_cell.angle_alpha   90.00
_cell.angle_beta   90.00
_cell.angle_gamma   90.00
#
_symmetry.space_group_name_H-M   'P 1'
#
loop_
_entity.id
_entity.type
_entity.pdbx_description
1 polymer ?
#
loop_
_entity_poly.entity_id
_entity_poly.type
_entity_poly.pdbx_seq_one_letter_code
_entity_poly.pdbx_strand_id
1 'polypeptide(L)' 'MDVAISKVNSKGQITIPKAWMKELGIKYGQTVSFSRVKGEIILSAL' A
#
# COMPACT_ATOMS: atom_id res chain seq x y z
N MET A 1 13.06 9.06 4.07
CA MET A 1 12.39 7.89 3.48
C MET A 1 11.77 7.14 4.65
N ASP A 2 10.44 7.12 4.74
CA ASP A 2 9.76 6.37 5.78
C ASP A 2 9.59 4.92 5.31
N VAL A 3 10.02 3.98 6.15
CA VAL A 3 9.93 2.54 5.86
C VAL A 3 9.12 1.89 6.97
N ALA A 4 8.13 1.10 6.58
CA ALA A 4 7.36 0.27 7.49
C ALA A 4 7.47 -1.19 7.05
N ILE A 5 7.86 -2.07 7.98
CA ILE A 5 7.89 -3.51 7.74
C ILE A 5 6.56 -4.09 8.21
N SER A 6 5.80 -4.66 7.28
CA SER A 6 4.53 -5.34 7.58
C SER A 6 4.59 -6.79 7.14
N LYS A 7 4.11 -7.69 8.00
CA LYS A 7 3.97 -9.11 7.65
C LYS A 7 2.81 -9.28 6.68
N VAL A 8 3.04 -10.02 5.58
CA VAL A 8 1.97 -10.48 4.69
C VAL A 8 1.13 -11.51 5.43
N ASN A 9 -0.18 -11.29 5.51
CA ASN A 9 -1.08 -12.23 6.18
C ASN A 9 -1.36 -13.48 5.31
N SER A 10 -2.08 -14.46 5.85
CA SER A 10 -2.42 -15.71 5.14
C SER A 10 -3.26 -15.52 3.88
N LYS A 11 -3.87 -14.34 3.71
CA LYS A 11 -4.64 -13.96 2.51
C LYS A 11 -3.81 -13.15 1.50
N GLY A 12 -2.51 -13.01 1.73
CA GLY A 12 -1.64 -12.22 0.84
C GLY A 12 -1.80 -10.70 0.99
N GLN A 13 -2.40 -10.23 2.09
CA GLN A 13 -2.65 -8.80 2.30
C GLN A 13 -1.55 -8.16 3.14
N ILE A 14 -1.28 -6.88 2.89
CA ILE A 14 -0.41 -6.02 3.69
C ILE A 14 -1.22 -4.87 4.29
N THR A 15 -0.81 -4.42 5.48
CA THR A 15 -1.40 -3.25 6.12
C THR A 15 -0.62 -2.01 5.71
N ILE A 16 -1.31 -1.04 5.10
CA ILE A 16 -0.73 0.27 4.82
C ILE A 16 -0.82 1.12 6.10
N PRO A 17 0.29 1.71 6.59
CA PRO A 17 0.26 2.61 7.74
C PRO A 17 -0.72 3.77 7.55
N LYS A 18 -1.46 4.11 8.62
CA LYS A 18 -2.46 5.20 8.59
C LYS A 18 -1.86 6.55 8.19
N ALA A 19 -0.60 6.81 8.56
CA ALA A 19 0.12 8.03 8.18
C ALA A 19 0.24 8.15 6.65
N TRP A 20 0.67 7.08 5.98
CA TRP A 20 0.79 7.05 4.52
C TRP A 20 -0.55 7.12 3.82
N MET A 21 -1.60 6.50 4.37
CA MET A 21 -2.95 6.66 3.84
C MET A 21 -3.39 8.14 3.84
N LYS A 22 -3.09 8.88 4.92
CA LYS A 22 -3.40 10.31 5.02
C LYS A 22 -2.58 11.14 4.03
N GLU A 23 -1.29 10.87 3.90
CA GLU A 23 -0.38 11.58 2.98
C GLU A 23 -0.76 11.34 1.51
N LEU A 24 -1.11 10.10 1.16
CA LEU A 24 -1.52 9.72 -0.19
C LEU A 24 -3.01 9.99 -0.48
N GLY A 25 -3.77 10.50 0.50
CA GLY A 25 -5.20 10.75 0.36
C GLY A 25 -6.06 9.49 0.14
N ILE A 26 -5.55 8.30 0.49
CA ILE A 26 -6.23 7.02 0.30
C ILE A 26 -7.23 6.79 1.42
N LYS A 27 -8.49 6.50 1.05
CA LYS A 27 -9.57 6.17 1.99
C LYS A 27 -9.76 4.65 2.11
N TYR A 28 -10.26 4.21 3.26
CA TYR A 28 -10.66 2.81 3.42
C TYR A 28 -11.75 2.44 2.41
N GLY A 29 -11.59 1.31 1.72
CA GLY A 29 -12.49 0.86 0.66
C GLY A 29 -12.27 1.51 -0.71
N GLN A 30 -11.34 2.47 -0.83
CA GLN A 30 -10.98 3.05 -2.12
C GLN A 30 -10.27 2.01 -3.00
N THR A 31 -10.67 1.94 -4.27
CA THR A 31 -9.94 1.17 -5.28
C THR A 31 -8.61 1.85 -5.59
N VAL A 32 -7.54 1.08 -5.55
CA VAL A 32 -6.20 1.52 -5.92
C VAL A 32 -5.70 0.69 -7.10
N SER A 33 -4.82 1.28 -7.91
CA SER A 33 -4.08 0.52 -8.90
C SER A 33 -2.79 -0.03 -8.30
N PHE A 34 -2.37 -1.21 -8.74
CA PHE A 34 -1.05 -1.75 -8.41
C PHE A 34 -0.35 -2.25 -9.66
N SER A 35 0.97 -2.08 -9.70
CA SER A 35 1.83 -2.57 -10.78
C SER A 35 3.11 -3.17 -10.21
N ARG A 36 3.72 -4.09 -10.95
CA ARG A 36 5.02 -4.66 -10.59
C ARG A 36 6.11 -4.06 -11.47
N VAL A 37 7.09 -3.39 -10.85
CA VAL A 37 8.21 -2.75 -11.56
C VAL A 37 9.50 -3.21 -10.91
N LYS A 38 10.39 -3.85 -11.67
CA LYS A 38 11.73 -4.28 -11.21
C LYS A 38 11.72 -5.09 -9.90
N GLY A 39 10.68 -5.89 -9.67
CA GLY A 39 10.54 -6.71 -8.46
C GLY A 39 9.79 -6.04 -7.31
N GLU A 40 9.50 -4.74 -7.42
CA GLU A 40 8.73 -3.97 -6.44
C GLU A 40 7.25 -3.90 -6.83
N ILE A 41 6.37 -3.75 -5.84
CA ILE A 41 4.95 -3.47 -6.05
C ILE A 41 4.75 -1.98 -5.80
N ILE A 42 4.30 -1.26 -6.83
CA ILE A 42 3.97 0.17 -6.74
C ILE A 42 2.45 0.28 -6.64
N LEU A 43 1.99 0.97 -5.59
CA LEU A 43 0.59 1.30 -5.37
C LEU A 43 0.34 2.75 -5.77
N SER A 44 -0.77 3.03 -6.44
CA SER A 44 -1.16 4.38 -6.83
C SER A 44 -2.65 4.60 -6.61
N ALA A 45 -2.99 5.73 -5.98
CA ALA A 45 -4.37 6.18 -5.89
C ALA A 45 -4.92 6.42 -7.30
N LEU A 46 -6.19 6.06 -7.51
CA LEU A 46 -6.96 6.40 -8.70
C LEU A 46 -7.64 7.76 -8.52
#